data_AF-A0A7W0LLH7-F1
#
_entry.id   AF-A0A7W0LLH7-F1
#
_cell.length_a   1.000
_cell.length_b   1.000
_cell.length_c   1.000
_cell.angle_alpha   90.00
_cell.angle_beta   90.00
_cell.angle_gamma   90.00
#
_symmetry.space_group_name_H-M   'P 1'
#
loop_
_entity.id
_entity.type
_entity.pdbx_description
1 polymer ?
#
loop_
_entity_poly.entity_id
_entity_poly.type
_entity_poly.pdbx_seq_one_letter_code
_entity_poly.pdbx_strand_id
1 'polypeptide(L)'
;MPTERFWTHRLRWRVKGAWQWPAFAIATAIDTLVLWQLPPSFLTGYAVWAFFMAMFGNLVLVGAITPFLARRLHARDPDLRPYEVTHDRVAVFALVAGMAGCLAFGLGNRDTIVAETDAKERAAEAIRAEVENNGSKEMLRNVDASDTVRVGKDYFRICIPMDDRTKAFCWYVDGSKNPAEVRRDKSVSTNRRLFPEGR
;
A
#
# COMPACT_ATOMS: atom_id res chain seq x y z
N MET A 1 29.65 -39.36 29.61
CA MET A 1 29.56 -38.04 28.95
C MET A 1 28.15 -37.83 28.36
N PRO A 2 27.14 -37.44 29.17
CA PRO A 2 25.76 -37.23 28.70
C PRO A 2 25.55 -35.84 28.07
N THR A 3 26.42 -34.88 28.40
CA THR A 3 26.34 -33.47 28.02
C THR A 3 26.45 -33.27 26.50
N GLU A 4 27.38 -33.94 25.81
CA GLU A 4 27.54 -33.80 24.35
C GLU A 4 26.33 -34.28 23.53
N ARG A 5 25.63 -35.33 23.99
CA ARG A 5 24.41 -35.84 23.34
C ARG A 5 23.24 -34.87 23.47
N PHE A 6 23.15 -34.15 24.59
CA PHE A 6 22.12 -33.13 24.79
C PHE A 6 22.31 -31.91 23.89
N TRP A 7 23.54 -31.39 23.79
CA TRP A 7 23.86 -30.25 22.92
C TRP A 7 23.65 -30.55 21.44
N THR A 8 24.06 -31.72 20.98
CA THR A 8 23.89 -32.15 19.59
C THR A 8 22.41 -32.34 19.23
N HIS A 9 21.58 -32.92 20.10
CA HIS A 9 20.13 -33.02 19.85
C HIS A 9 19.45 -31.65 19.78
N ARG A 10 19.83 -30.71 20.65
CA ARG A 10 19.27 -29.36 20.71
C ARG A 10 19.71 -28.48 19.53
N LEU A 11 20.97 -28.57 19.12
CA LEU A 11 21.47 -27.91 17.91
C LEU A 11 20.78 -28.46 16.66
N ARG A 12 20.66 -29.79 16.55
CA ARG A 12 19.99 -30.43 15.41
C ARG A 12 18.52 -30.04 15.31
N TRP A 13 17.85 -29.80 16.43
CA TRP A 13 16.49 -29.28 16.46
C TRP A 13 16.40 -27.82 16.00
N ARG A 14 17.31 -26.94 16.44
CA ARG A 14 17.36 -25.55 15.93
C ARG A 14 17.62 -25.49 14.42
N VAL A 15 18.46 -26.38 13.90
CA VAL A 15 18.79 -26.44 12.47
C VAL A 15 17.68 -27.10 11.64
N LYS A 16 16.90 -28.03 12.19
CA LYS A 16 15.86 -28.78 11.45
C LYS A 16 14.40 -28.38 11.73
N GLY A 17 14.11 -27.64 12.80
CA GLY A 17 12.74 -27.46 13.28
C GLY A 17 12.47 -26.19 14.08
N ALA A 18 13.34 -25.18 13.98
CA ALA A 18 13.06 -23.83 14.49
C ALA A 18 12.95 -22.85 13.31
N TRP A 19 12.18 -23.21 12.28
CA TRP A 19 12.00 -22.39 11.08
C TRP A 19 10.98 -21.28 11.27
N GLN A 20 10.17 -21.31 12.32
CA GLN A 20 9.18 -20.28 12.61
C GLN A 20 9.76 -18.87 12.72
N TRP A 21 10.83 -18.66 13.48
CA TRP A 21 11.44 -17.32 13.63
C TRP A 21 12.02 -16.76 12.32
N PRO A 22 12.87 -17.50 11.57
CA PRO A 22 13.37 -16.98 10.30
C PRO A 22 12.25 -16.80 9.28
N ALA A 23 11.26 -17.70 9.22
CA ALA A 23 10.10 -17.53 8.35
C ALA A 23 9.28 -16.28 8.73
N PHE A 24 9.08 -16.01 10.02
CA PHE A 24 8.38 -14.81 10.48
C PHE A 24 9.12 -13.53 10.07
N ALA A 25 10.44 -13.49 10.27
CA ALA A 25 11.26 -12.34 9.91
C ALA A 25 11.23 -12.08 8.39
N ILE A 26 11.39 -13.14 7.59
CA ILE A 26 11.35 -13.04 6.12
C ILE A 26 9.96 -12.65 5.63
N ALA A 27 8.90 -13.31 6.11
CA ALA A 27 7.53 -12.99 5.73
C ALA A 27 7.19 -11.54 6.07
N THR A 28 7.53 -11.08 7.28
CA THR A 28 7.30 -9.69 7.69
C THR A 28 8.05 -8.69 6.80
N ALA A 29 9.30 -8.98 6.44
CA ALA A 29 10.06 -8.13 5.53
C ALA A 29 9.43 -8.06 4.13
N ILE A 30 9.02 -9.21 3.57
CA ILE A 30 8.37 -9.28 2.26
C ILE A 30 7.01 -8.60 2.30
N ASP A 31 6.16 -8.89 3.29
CA ASP A 31 4.84 -8.27 3.44
C ASP A 31 4.94 -6.75 3.60
N THR A 32 5.95 -6.27 4.33
CA THR A 32 6.24 -4.84 4.44
C THR A 32 6.58 -4.24 3.07
N LEU A 33 7.43 -4.92 2.30
CA LEU A 33 7.80 -4.48 0.95
C LEU A 33 6.59 -4.44 0.01
N VAL A 34 5.74 -5.47 0.07
CA VAL A 34 4.51 -5.57 -0.72
C VAL A 34 3.53 -4.46 -0.36
N LEU A 35 3.24 -4.28 0.92
CA LEU A 35 2.34 -3.22 1.40
C LEU A 35 2.88 -1.81 1.14
N TRP A 36 4.20 -1.65 1.12
CA TRP A 36 4.83 -0.37 0.80
C TRP A 36 4.78 -0.04 -0.70
N GLN A 37 5.00 -1.02 -1.58
CA GLN A 37 4.97 -0.81 -3.04
C GLN A 37 3.56 -0.83 -3.63
N LEU A 38 2.66 -1.62 -3.05
CA LEU A 38 1.26 -1.78 -3.46
C LEU A 38 0.35 -1.37 -2.30
N PRO A 39 0.41 -0.09 -1.86
CA PRO A 39 -0.39 0.35 -0.74
C PRO A 39 -1.87 0.24 -1.10
N PRO A 40 -2.71 -0.32 -0.21
CA PRO A 40 -4.15 -0.13 -0.32
C PRO A 40 -4.43 1.37 -0.45
N SER A 41 -5.42 1.75 -1.26
CA SER A 41 -5.75 3.15 -1.61
C SER A 41 -5.96 4.11 -0.42
N PHE A 42 -6.08 3.59 0.81
CA PHE A 42 -6.20 4.34 2.06
C PHE A 42 -4.89 4.47 2.88
N LEU A 43 -3.76 3.91 2.44
CA LEU A 43 -2.49 3.82 3.19
C LEU A 43 -1.29 4.42 2.45
N THR A 44 -1.50 5.40 1.57
CA THR A 44 -0.41 6.03 0.82
C THR A 44 0.57 6.76 1.75
N GLY A 45 1.86 6.42 1.68
CA GLY A 45 2.96 7.29 2.09
C GLY A 45 3.75 6.92 3.36
N TYR A 46 3.44 5.82 4.05
CA TYR A 46 4.09 5.52 5.34
C TYR A 46 4.61 4.08 5.44
N ALA A 47 5.88 3.88 5.07
CA ALA A 47 6.58 2.59 5.22
C ALA A 47 6.53 2.03 6.65
N VAL A 48 6.53 2.91 7.65
CA VAL A 48 6.39 2.56 9.07
C VAL A 48 5.05 1.86 9.34
N TRP A 49 3.94 2.37 8.76
CA TRP A 49 2.63 1.75 8.92
C TRP A 49 2.54 0.40 8.21
N ALA A 50 3.13 0.27 7.02
CA ALA A 50 3.21 -0.99 6.30
C ALA A 50 3.94 -2.07 7.15
N PHE A 51 5.04 -1.69 7.81
CA PHE A 51 5.77 -2.59 8.71
C PHE A 51 4.91 -3.06 9.89
N PHE A 52 4.24 -2.12 10.58
CA PHE A 52 3.38 -2.48 11.70
C PHE A 52 2.25 -3.42 11.27
N MET A 53 1.59 -3.16 10.14
CA MET A 53 0.51 -4.03 9.64
C MET A 53 1.02 -5.43 9.30
N ALA A 54 2.15 -5.54 8.60
CA ALA A 54 2.80 -6.81 8.31
C ALA A 54 3.14 -7.56 9.61
N MET A 55 3.75 -6.88 10.57
CA MET A 55 4.14 -7.47 11.85
C MET A 55 2.93 -7.95 12.65
N PHE A 56 1.88 -7.13 12.79
CA PHE A 56 0.66 -7.52 13.51
C PHE A 56 -0.08 -8.66 12.81
N GLY A 57 -0.19 -8.63 11.48
CA GLY A 57 -0.80 -9.72 10.71
C GLY A 57 -0.08 -11.05 10.93
N ASN A 58 1.26 -11.02 10.85
CA ASN A 58 2.08 -12.21 11.07
C ASN A 58 2.03 -12.68 12.54
N LEU A 59 1.92 -11.77 13.51
CA LEU A 59 1.71 -12.13 14.92
C LEU A 59 0.36 -12.82 15.13
N VAL A 60 -0.71 -12.41 14.45
CA VAL A 60 -2.00 -13.09 14.52
C VAL A 60 -1.92 -14.49 13.90
N LEU A 61 -1.23 -14.64 12.76
CA LEU A 61 -1.01 -15.94 12.13
C LEU A 61 -0.28 -16.92 13.05
N VAL A 62 0.80 -16.47 13.68
CA VAL A 62 1.63 -17.31 14.56
C VAL A 62 1.02 -17.48 15.95
N GLY A 63 0.44 -16.42 16.52
CA GLY A 63 -0.02 -16.39 17.91
C GLY A 63 -1.43 -16.92 18.12
N ALA A 64 -2.32 -16.79 17.13
CA ALA A 64 -3.72 -17.21 17.26
C ALA A 64 -4.05 -18.37 16.31
N ILE A 65 -3.73 -18.25 15.02
CA ILE A 65 -4.16 -19.20 13.99
C ILE A 65 -3.37 -20.51 14.08
N THR A 66 -2.05 -20.42 14.22
CA THR A 66 -1.16 -21.59 14.34
C THR A 66 -1.51 -22.52 15.51
N PRO A 67 -1.60 -22.06 16.77
CA PRO A 67 -1.90 -22.95 17.89
C PRO A 67 -3.31 -23.54 17.78
N PHE A 68 -4.28 -22.79 17.24
CA PHE A 68 -5.61 -23.30 16.98
C PHE A 68 -5.58 -24.47 15.98
N LEU A 69 -4.91 -24.28 14.83
CA LEU A 69 -4.79 -25.32 13.80
C LEU A 69 -3.98 -26.54 14.29
N ALA A 70 -2.86 -26.32 14.98
CA ALA A 70 -2.03 -27.40 15.51
C ALA A 70 -2.81 -28.27 16.50
N ARG A 71 -3.56 -27.66 17.44
CA ARG A 71 -4.45 -28.40 18.36
C ARG A 71 -5.55 -29.16 17.61
N ARG A 72 -6.14 -28.54 16.58
CA ARG A 72 -7.21 -29.16 15.78
C ARG A 72 -6.70 -30.38 15.02
N LEU A 73 -5.46 -30.35 14.51
CA LEU A 73 -4.82 -31.46 13.82
C LEU A 73 -4.51 -32.62 14.78
N HIS A 74 -3.88 -32.33 15.92
CA HIS A 74 -3.62 -33.35 16.96
C HIS A 74 -4.89 -33.96 17.55
N ALA A 75 -5.96 -33.19 17.68
CA ALA A 75 -7.25 -33.73 18.11
C ALA A 75 -7.89 -34.68 17.09
N ARG A 76 -7.50 -34.60 15.81
CA ARG A 76 -8.00 -35.48 14.75
C ARG A 76 -7.14 -36.73 14.57
N ASP A 77 -5.84 -36.60 14.78
CA ASP A 77 -4.89 -37.71 14.66
C ASP A 77 -3.83 -37.59 15.78
N PRO A 78 -4.02 -38.32 16.89
CA PRO A 78 -3.09 -38.32 18.03
C PRO A 78 -1.72 -38.93 17.69
N ASP A 79 -1.63 -39.77 16.65
CA ASP A 79 -0.40 -40.42 16.21
C ASP A 79 0.48 -39.52 15.32
N LEU A 80 0.04 -38.27 15.09
CA LEU A 80 0.84 -37.26 14.43
C LEU A 80 2.17 -37.02 15.17
N ARG A 81 3.11 -36.41 14.44
CA ARG A 81 4.42 -35.96 14.96
C ARG A 81 4.27 -35.19 16.29
N PRO A 82 5.33 -35.16 17.13
CA PRO A 82 5.34 -34.36 18.35
C PRO A 82 4.81 -32.94 18.11
N TYR A 83 3.99 -32.45 19.04
CA TYR A 83 3.23 -31.21 18.90
C TYR A 83 4.12 -30.02 18.51
N GLU A 84 5.35 -29.95 19.03
CA GLU A 84 6.31 -28.89 18.74
C GLU A 84 6.69 -28.84 17.25
N VAL A 85 6.86 -30.01 16.63
CA VAL A 85 7.22 -30.11 15.20
C VAL A 85 6.02 -29.76 14.32
N THR A 86 4.82 -30.19 14.71
CA THR A 86 3.59 -29.86 14.00
C THR A 86 3.30 -28.36 14.12
N HIS A 87 3.49 -27.77 15.29
CA HIS A 87 3.34 -26.34 15.51
C HIS A 87 4.29 -25.51 14.64
N ASP A 88 5.59 -25.81 14.63
CA ASP A 88 6.58 -25.08 13.81
C ASP A 88 6.22 -25.13 12.32
N ARG A 89 5.82 -26.31 11.81
CA ARG A 89 5.42 -26.47 10.40
C ARG A 89 4.13 -25.76 10.04
N VAL A 90 3.13 -25.82 10.92
CA VAL A 90 1.87 -25.08 10.72
C VAL A 90 2.13 -23.58 10.74
N ALA A 91 3.03 -23.09 11.59
CA ALA A 91 3.41 -21.69 11.64
C ALA A 91 4.04 -21.23 10.32
N VAL A 92 5.03 -21.98 9.83
CA VAL A 92 5.68 -21.69 8.55
C VAL A 92 4.68 -21.71 7.40
N PHE A 93 3.80 -22.71 7.36
CA PHE A 93 2.77 -22.80 6.33
C PHE A 93 1.77 -21.63 6.39
N ALA A 94 1.32 -21.24 7.59
CA ALA A 94 0.43 -20.11 7.79
C ALA A 94 1.06 -18.79 7.34
N LEU A 95 2.35 -18.59 7.63
CA LEU A 95 3.11 -17.41 7.19
C LEU A 95 3.25 -17.37 5.66
N VAL A 96 3.62 -18.48 5.03
CA VAL A 96 3.74 -18.57 3.56
C VAL A 96 2.38 -18.32 2.89
N ALA A 97 1.31 -18.90 3.42
CA ALA A 97 -0.04 -18.70 2.91
C ALA A 97 -0.51 -17.24 3.10
N GLY A 98 -0.23 -16.64 4.27
CA GLY A 98 -0.51 -15.23 4.54
C GLY A 98 0.20 -14.29 3.58
N MET A 99 1.50 -14.51 3.37
CA MET A 99 2.31 -13.75 2.41
C MET A 99 1.79 -13.89 0.98
N ALA A 100 1.43 -15.10 0.54
CA ALA A 100 0.80 -15.32 -0.76
C ALA A 100 -0.54 -14.58 -0.89
N GLY A 101 -1.35 -14.55 0.17
CA GLY A 101 -2.58 -13.78 0.23
C GLY A 101 -2.36 -12.27 0.13
N CYS A 102 -1.36 -11.75 0.84
CA CYS A 102 -0.95 -10.34 0.79
C CYS A 102 -0.51 -9.94 -0.63
N LEU A 103 0.34 -10.77 -1.26
CA LEU A 103 0.77 -10.59 -2.65
C LEU A 103 -0.41 -10.59 -3.62
N ALA A 104 -1.30 -11.57 -3.52
CA ALA A 104 -2.47 -11.66 -4.39
C ALA A 104 -3.40 -10.45 -4.24
N PHE A 105 -3.61 -9.98 -3.01
CA PHE A 105 -4.40 -8.79 -2.72
C PHE A 105 -3.74 -7.51 -3.27
N GLY A 106 -2.43 -7.34 -3.07
CA GLY A 106 -1.68 -6.21 -3.60
C GLY A 106 -1.71 -6.15 -5.13
N LEU A 107 -1.50 -7.29 -5.79
CA LEU A 107 -1.55 -7.38 -7.25
C LEU A 107 -2.97 -7.11 -7.79
N GLY A 108 -4.01 -7.61 -7.12
CA GLY A 108 -5.40 -7.36 -7.52
C GLY A 108 -5.83 -5.89 -7.41
N ASN A 109 -5.16 -5.09 -6.57
CA ASN A 109 -5.43 -3.66 -6.43
C ASN A 109 -4.53 -2.77 -7.29
N ARG A 110 -3.53 -3.34 -7.97
CA ARG A 110 -2.54 -2.58 -8.76
C ARG A 110 -3.20 -1.70 -9.83
N ASP A 111 -4.21 -2.24 -10.53
CA ASP A 111 -4.87 -1.53 -11.63
C ASP A 111 -5.60 -0.27 -11.16
N THR A 112 -6.17 -0.31 -9.95
CA THR A 112 -6.82 0.86 -9.34
C THR A 112 -5.81 1.98 -9.04
N ILE A 113 -4.61 1.64 -8.57
CA ILE A 113 -3.58 2.61 -8.20
C ILE A 113 -2.94 3.24 -9.45
N VAL A 114 -2.67 2.42 -10.48
CA VAL A 114 -2.07 2.91 -11.74
C VAL A 114 -3.06 3.79 -12.50
N ALA A 115 -4.34 3.40 -12.57
CA ALA A 115 -5.36 4.22 -13.23
C ALA A 115 -5.50 5.61 -12.59
N GLU A 116 -5.42 5.69 -11.25
CA GLU A 116 -5.44 6.98 -10.54
C GLU A 116 -4.22 7.85 -10.87
N THR A 117 -3.05 7.23 -11.06
CA THR A 117 -1.81 7.95 -11.38
C THR A 117 -1.82 8.45 -12.83
N ASP A 118 -2.18 7.59 -13.78
CA ASP A 118 -2.24 7.93 -15.21
C ASP A 118 -3.29 9.00 -15.50
N ALA A 119 -4.46 8.95 -14.84
CA ALA A 119 -5.49 9.96 -15.01
C ALA A 119 -5.05 11.33 -14.46
N LYS A 120 -4.31 11.34 -13.35
CA LYS A 120 -3.77 12.56 -12.75
C LYS A 120 -2.66 13.16 -13.61
N GLU A 121 -1.76 12.35 -14.14
CA GLU A 121 -0.68 12.80 -15.05
C GLU A 121 -1.26 13.38 -16.34
N ARG A 122 -2.20 12.67 -16.98
CA ARG A 122 -2.92 13.19 -18.17
C ARG A 122 -3.65 14.49 -17.88
N ALA A 123 -4.25 14.62 -16.70
CA ALA A 123 -4.91 15.87 -16.32
C ALA A 123 -3.92 17.04 -16.15
N ALA A 124 -2.75 16.77 -15.56
CA ALA A 124 -1.69 17.77 -15.40
C ALA A 124 -1.09 18.20 -16.75
N GLU A 125 -0.85 17.24 -17.65
CA GLU A 125 -0.38 17.52 -19.02
C GLU A 125 -1.39 18.37 -19.81
N ALA A 126 -2.68 18.04 -19.73
CA ALA A 126 -3.73 18.80 -20.41
C ALA A 126 -3.80 20.25 -19.94
N ILE A 127 -3.61 20.51 -18.64
CA ILE A 127 -3.56 21.89 -18.12
C ILE A 127 -2.29 22.62 -18.54
N ARG A 128 -1.13 21.96 -18.53
CA ARG A 128 0.10 22.58 -19.04
C ARG A 128 -0.07 23.00 -20.50
N ALA A 129 -0.58 22.10 -21.35
CA ALA A 129 -0.85 22.41 -22.74
C ALA A 129 -1.88 23.54 -22.92
N GLU A 130 -2.95 23.56 -22.13
CA GLU A 130 -3.95 24.63 -22.17
C GLU A 130 -3.36 25.99 -21.78
N VAL A 131 -2.50 26.03 -20.76
CA VAL A 131 -1.85 27.25 -20.27
C VAL A 131 -0.76 27.74 -21.23
N GLU A 132 -0.02 26.83 -21.85
CA GLU A 132 0.97 27.16 -22.88
C GLU A 132 0.33 27.79 -24.12
N ASN A 133 -0.84 27.31 -24.53
CA ASN A 133 -1.54 27.80 -25.72
C ASN A 133 -2.41 29.03 -25.46
N ASN A 134 -3.12 29.08 -24.33
CA ASN A 134 -4.17 30.08 -24.06
C ASN A 134 -3.90 30.94 -22.81
N GLY A 135 -2.81 30.68 -22.08
CA GLY A 135 -2.56 31.28 -20.76
C GLY A 135 -1.98 32.69 -20.80
N SER A 136 -2.14 33.41 -19.68
CA SER A 136 -1.47 34.69 -19.47
C SER A 136 -0.02 34.50 -19.02
N LYS A 137 0.81 35.54 -19.15
CA LYS A 137 2.19 35.52 -18.61
C LYS A 137 2.23 35.22 -17.10
N GLU A 138 1.18 35.56 -16.37
CA GLU A 138 1.06 35.25 -14.94
C GLU A 138 0.83 33.75 -14.72
N MET A 139 -0.05 33.13 -15.51
CA MET A 139 -0.29 31.68 -15.44
C MET A 139 0.98 30.89 -15.74
N LEU A 140 1.72 31.27 -16.79
CA LEU A 140 2.96 30.59 -17.19
C LEU A 140 4.03 30.64 -16.10
N ARG A 141 4.13 31.73 -15.33
CA ARG A 141 5.08 31.83 -14.20
C ARG A 141 4.68 30.97 -13.01
N ASN A 142 3.38 30.74 -12.82
CA ASN A 142 2.84 30.08 -11.63
C ASN A 142 2.37 28.65 -11.90
N VAL A 143 2.49 28.12 -13.12
CA VAL A 143 1.99 26.80 -13.52
C VAL A 143 2.57 25.66 -12.67
N ASP A 144 3.85 25.77 -12.28
CA ASP A 144 4.52 24.79 -11.41
C ASP A 144 4.07 24.88 -9.95
N ALA A 145 3.46 26.00 -9.56
CA ALA A 145 2.84 26.16 -8.25
C ALA A 145 1.36 25.74 -8.25
N SER A 146 0.91 24.98 -9.25
CA SER A 146 -0.46 24.50 -9.36
C SER A 146 -0.84 23.54 -8.22
N ASP A 147 -2.07 23.69 -7.74
CA ASP A 147 -2.68 22.86 -6.71
C ASP A 147 -3.75 21.97 -7.35
N THR A 148 -3.75 20.67 -7.05
CA THR A 148 -4.65 19.68 -7.66
C THR A 148 -5.44 18.94 -6.60
N VAL A 149 -6.76 18.95 -6.73
CA VAL A 149 -7.71 18.25 -5.86
C VAL A 149 -8.58 17.30 -6.68
N ARG A 150 -8.99 16.17 -6.10
CA ARG A 150 -9.72 15.10 -6.81
C ARG A 150 -11.21 15.17 -6.46
N VAL A 151 -11.96 15.83 -7.31
CA VAL A 151 -13.40 16.04 -7.09
C VAL A 151 -14.22 14.77 -7.38
N GLY A 152 -13.74 13.88 -8.24
CA GLY A 152 -14.42 12.63 -8.57
C GLY A 152 -13.47 11.57 -9.13
N LYS A 153 -14.04 10.41 -9.52
CA LYS A 153 -13.29 9.37 -10.22
C LYS A 153 -12.82 9.91 -11.57
N ASP A 154 -11.51 9.94 -11.77
CA ASP A 154 -10.83 10.50 -12.95
C ASP A 154 -11.17 11.98 -13.24
N TYR A 155 -11.68 12.71 -12.23
CA TYR A 155 -12.11 14.10 -12.39
C TYR A 155 -11.41 15.00 -11.37
N PHE A 156 -10.61 15.93 -11.88
CA PHE A 156 -9.70 16.74 -11.08
C PHE A 156 -10.03 18.22 -11.18
N ARG A 157 -9.77 18.96 -10.11
CA ARG A 157 -9.75 20.42 -10.12
C ARG A 157 -8.32 20.91 -9.92
N ILE A 158 -7.77 21.51 -10.97
CA ILE A 158 -6.40 22.00 -11.00
C ILE A 158 -6.46 23.53 -10.98
N CYS A 159 -5.77 24.14 -10.02
CA CYS A 159 -5.78 25.58 -9.78
C CYS A 159 -4.36 26.14 -9.79
N ILE A 160 -4.11 27.13 -10.65
CA ILE A 160 -2.86 27.88 -10.71
C ILE A 160 -3.02 29.15 -9.87
N PRO A 161 -2.19 29.36 -8.83
CA PRO A 161 -2.29 30.55 -8.00
C PRO A 161 -1.99 31.81 -8.81
N MET A 162 -2.75 32.87 -8.53
CA MET A 162 -2.45 34.22 -9.02
C MET A 162 -1.33 34.84 -8.18
N ASP A 163 -0.82 35.99 -8.62
CA ASP A 163 0.10 36.82 -7.85
C ASP A 163 -0.58 37.23 -6.51
N ASP A 164 -1.89 37.49 -6.53
CA ASP A 164 -2.75 37.47 -5.34
C ASP A 164 -3.03 36.02 -4.91
N ARG A 165 -2.26 35.53 -3.94
CA ARG A 165 -2.32 34.14 -3.43
C ARG A 165 -3.69 33.73 -2.85
N THR A 166 -4.62 34.67 -2.66
CA THR A 166 -5.99 34.37 -2.24
C THR A 166 -6.89 33.92 -3.40
N LYS A 167 -6.41 34.05 -4.64
CA LYS A 167 -7.13 33.71 -5.88
C LYS A 167 -6.32 32.75 -6.74
N ALA A 168 -7.04 32.00 -7.57
CA ALA A 168 -6.44 31.08 -8.51
C ALA A 168 -7.22 31.03 -9.82
N PHE A 169 -6.53 30.74 -10.92
CA PHE A 169 -7.15 30.29 -12.16
C PHE A 169 -7.38 28.79 -12.06
N CYS A 170 -8.63 28.34 -12.15
CA CYS A 170 -8.97 26.95 -11.93
C CYS A 170 -9.62 26.33 -13.17
N TRP A 171 -9.41 25.03 -13.32
CA TRP A 171 -10.01 24.20 -14.34
C TRP A 171 -10.47 22.89 -13.74
N TYR A 172 -11.56 22.38 -14.30
CA TYR A 172 -11.95 21.00 -14.15
C TYR A 172 -11.40 20.19 -15.30
N VAL A 173 -10.82 19.04 -15.00
CA VAL A 173 -10.22 18.15 -15.98
C VAL A 173 -10.83 16.77 -15.85
N ASP A 174 -11.41 16.28 -16.93
CA ASP A 174 -11.89 14.92 -17.06
C ASP A 174 -10.82 14.06 -17.72
N GLY A 175 -10.09 13.30 -16.89
CA GLY A 175 -9.06 12.36 -17.29
C GLY A 175 -9.61 11.04 -17.82
N SER A 176 -10.92 10.81 -17.80
CA SER A 176 -11.52 9.61 -18.41
C SER A 176 -11.50 9.66 -19.94
N LYS A 177 -11.34 10.85 -20.53
CA LYS A 177 -11.33 11.08 -21.98
C LYS A 177 -9.91 11.15 -22.54
N ASN A 178 -9.75 10.86 -23.83
CA ASN A 178 -8.51 11.01 -24.57
C ASN A 178 -8.73 11.78 -25.89
N PRO A 179 -8.25 13.02 -26.04
CA PRO A 179 -7.52 13.80 -25.03
C PRO A 179 -8.42 14.17 -23.83
N ALA A 180 -7.80 14.46 -22.68
CA ALA A 180 -8.52 14.86 -21.47
C ALA A 180 -9.32 16.14 -21.73
N GLU A 181 -10.57 16.18 -21.28
CA GLU A 181 -11.42 17.35 -21.48
C GLU A 181 -11.14 18.38 -20.39
N VAL A 182 -10.75 19.59 -20.80
CA VAL A 182 -10.45 20.70 -19.89
C VAL A 182 -11.59 21.71 -19.96
N ARG A 183 -12.15 22.06 -18.81
CA ARG A 183 -13.19 23.08 -18.69
C ARG A 183 -12.81 24.11 -17.65
N ARG A 184 -12.73 25.37 -18.05
CA ARG A 184 -12.43 26.47 -17.14
C ARG A 184 -13.49 26.60 -16.05
N ASP A 185 -13.04 26.65 -14.80
CA ASP A 185 -13.88 27.00 -13.65
C ASP A 185 -14.03 28.53 -13.61
N LYS A 186 -15.27 28.99 -13.42
CA LYS A 186 -15.58 30.42 -13.29
C LYS A 186 -15.22 30.95 -11.90
N SER A 187 -15.05 30.08 -10.91
CA SER A 187 -14.63 30.45 -9.57
C SER A 187 -13.14 30.80 -9.54
N VAL A 188 -12.82 31.95 -8.93
CA VAL A 188 -11.44 32.36 -8.62
C VAL A 188 -10.96 31.82 -7.26
N SER A 189 -11.78 31.00 -6.59
CA SER A 189 -11.44 30.48 -5.25
C SER A 189 -10.43 29.35 -5.34
N THR A 190 -9.44 29.38 -4.45
CA THR A 190 -8.42 28.33 -4.34
C THR A 190 -9.03 26.99 -3.90
N ASN A 191 -8.33 25.89 -4.19
CA ASN A 191 -8.73 24.56 -3.75
C ASN A 191 -8.85 24.48 -2.22
N ARG A 192 -7.89 25.04 -1.47
CA ARG A 192 -7.94 25.10 0.00
C ARG A 192 -9.21 25.76 0.57
N ARG A 193 -9.79 26.72 -0.15
CA ARG A 193 -11.00 27.42 0.30
C ARG A 193 -12.28 26.62 -0.01
N LEU A 194 -12.33 25.93 -1.14
CA LEU A 194 -13.48 25.14 -1.56
C LEU A 194 -13.48 23.72 -0.98
N PHE A 195 -12.29 23.15 -0.76
CA PHE A 195 -12.06 21.80 -0.27
C PHE A 195 -11.08 21.84 0.93
N PRO A 196 -11.51 22.36 2.09
CA PRO A 196 -10.64 22.50 3.26
C PRO A 196 -10.12 21.14 3.78
N GLU A 197 -10.82 20.04 3.50
CA GLU A 197 -10.42 18.68 3.87
C GLU A 197 -9.57 17.95 2.81
N GLY A 198 -9.26 18.60 1.67
CA GLY A 198 -8.38 18.03 0.64
C GLY A 198 -8.95 16.83 -0.12
N ARG A 199 -10.28 16.72 -0.26
CA ARG A 199 -10.93 15.71 -1.11
C ARG A 199 -11.29 16.31 -2.46
#